data_AF-V4K3J7-F1
#
_entry.id   AF-V4K3J7-F1
#
_cell.length_a   1.000
_cell.length_b   1.000
_cell.length_c   1.000
_cell.angle_alpha   90.00
_cell.angle_beta   90.00
_cell.angle_gamma   90.00
#
_symmetry.space_group_name_H-M   'P 1'
#
loop_
_entity.id
_entity.type
_entity.pdbx_description
1 polymer ?
#
loop_
_entity_poly.entity_id
_entity_poly.type
_entity_poly.pdbx_seq_one_letter_code
_entity_poly.pdbx_strand_id
1 'polypeptide(L)'
;MRLACEIYNTLRWADIYFYQRDGKGLTQTELRQLALDLRKQDEQYQQLYSQVVQQIADRYYEARKRFFEGLSRFPKEKKPHKWYSLVYPQSGWKILGVREIRTKSKMLPR
;
A
#
# COMPACT_ATOMS: atom_id res chain seq x y z
N MET A 1 -3.95 -1.78 12.24
CA MET A 1 -2.64 -1.14 11.94
C MET A 1 -1.42 -1.96 12.36
N ARG A 2 -1.47 -2.83 13.40
CA ARG A 2 -0.34 -3.70 13.81
C ARG A 2 0.15 -4.63 12.67
N LEU A 3 -0.76 -5.42 12.09
CA LEU A 3 -0.46 -6.39 11.04
C LEU A 3 0.30 -5.80 9.84
N ALA A 4 -0.08 -4.60 9.41
CA ALA A 4 0.59 -3.96 8.28
C ALA A 4 1.97 -3.38 8.63
N CYS A 5 2.23 -3.05 9.90
CA CYS A 5 3.58 -2.72 10.37
C CYS A 5 4.46 -3.96 10.40
N GLU A 6 3.90 -5.08 10.85
CA GLU A 6 4.59 -6.38 10.88
C GLU A 6 4.99 -6.78 9.46
N ILE A 7 4.07 -6.77 8.50
CA ILE A 7 4.40 -7.03 7.07
C ILE A 7 5.51 -6.11 6.58
N TYR A 8 5.43 -4.79 6.84
CA TYR A 8 6.47 -3.84 6.43
C TYR A 8 7.84 -4.16 7.03
N ASN A 9 7.87 -4.44 8.34
CA ASN A 9 9.10 -4.73 9.05
C ASN A 9 9.69 -6.05 8.56
N THR A 10 8.87 -7.08 8.36
CA THR A 10 9.30 -8.37 7.80
C THR A 10 9.91 -8.21 6.40
N LEU A 11 9.27 -7.43 5.53
CA LEU A 11 9.81 -7.12 4.19
C LEU A 11 11.17 -6.42 4.29
N ARG A 12 11.31 -5.45 5.20
CA ARG A 12 12.57 -4.76 5.46
C ARG A 12 13.66 -5.72 5.95
N TRP A 13 13.34 -6.61 6.88
CA TRP A 13 14.28 -7.60 7.40
C TRP A 13 14.73 -8.57 6.31
N ALA A 14 13.80 -9.10 5.51
CA ALA A 14 14.12 -9.96 4.38
C ALA A 14 15.04 -9.25 3.39
N ASP A 15 14.73 -8.01 3.04
CA ASP A 15 15.54 -7.23 2.11
C ASP A 15 16.97 -6.97 2.60
N ILE A 16 17.14 -6.61 3.87
CA ILE A 16 18.46 -6.44 4.49
C ILE A 16 19.23 -7.76 4.47
N TYR A 17 18.57 -8.87 4.80
CA TYR A 17 19.17 -10.19 4.80
C TYR A 17 19.69 -10.60 3.42
N PHE A 18 18.86 -10.45 2.37
CA PHE A 18 19.28 -10.73 0.99
C PHE A 18 20.39 -9.79 0.52
N TYR A 19 20.32 -8.51 0.87
CA TYR A 19 21.37 -7.56 0.55
C TYR A 19 22.71 -7.92 1.20
N GLN A 20 22.70 -8.36 2.46
CA GLN A 20 23.90 -8.82 3.16
C GLN A 20 24.47 -10.11 2.57
N ARG A 21 23.59 -11.01 2.09
CA ARG A 21 24.01 -12.32 1.57
C ARG A 21 24.54 -12.26 0.15
N ASP A 22 23.79 -11.61 -0.74
CA ASP A 22 24.00 -11.68 -2.19
C ASP A 22 24.44 -10.32 -2.77
N GLY A 23 24.61 -9.29 -1.93
CA GLY A 23 24.94 -7.92 -2.33
C GLY A 23 23.79 -7.19 -3.05
N LYS A 24 22.63 -7.84 -3.19
CA LYS A 24 21.48 -7.35 -3.94
C LYS A 24 20.22 -7.45 -3.08
N GLY A 25 19.48 -6.35 -3.00
CA GLY A 25 18.18 -6.31 -2.33
C GLY A 25 17.09 -6.88 -3.22
N LEU A 26 15.94 -7.18 -2.63
CA LEU A 26 14.78 -7.74 -3.32
C LEU A 26 14.22 -6.75 -4.36
N THR A 27 13.83 -7.24 -5.53
CA THR A 27 13.10 -6.44 -6.52
C THR A 27 11.69 -6.08 -6.02
N GLN A 28 11.04 -5.10 -6.66
CA GLN A 28 9.65 -4.74 -6.34
C GLN A 28 8.70 -5.94 -6.44
N THR A 29 8.89 -6.78 -7.46
CA THR A 29 8.08 -7.97 -7.68
C THR A 29 8.28 -9.01 -6.58
N GLU A 30 9.52 -9.27 -6.18
CA GLU A 30 9.82 -10.20 -5.08
C GLU A 30 9.28 -9.70 -3.75
N LEU A 31 9.38 -8.40 -3.46
CA LEU A 31 8.77 -7.80 -2.26
C LEU A 31 7.25 -7.98 -2.26
N ARG A 32 6.59 -7.80 -3.41
CA ARG A 32 5.13 -8.01 -3.53
C ARG A 32 4.76 -9.48 -3.35
N GLN A 33 5.51 -10.41 -3.93
CA GLN A 33 5.29 -11.85 -3.76
C GLN A 33 5.46 -12.26 -2.29
N LEU A 34 6.57 -11.85 -1.65
CA LEU A 34 6.81 -12.14 -0.23
C LEU A 34 5.70 -11.58 0.66
N ALA A 35 5.20 -10.38 0.37
CA ALA A 35 4.08 -9.80 1.09
C ALA A 35 2.79 -10.63 0.93
N LEU A 36 2.49 -11.10 -0.29
CA LEU A 36 1.33 -11.97 -0.56
C LEU A 36 1.47 -13.34 0.10
N ASP A 37 2.67 -13.90 0.14
CA ASP A 37 2.93 -15.19 0.75
C ASP A 37 2.83 -15.11 2.27
N LEU A 38 3.34 -14.03 2.90
CA LEU A 38 3.09 -13.72 4.31
C LEU A 38 1.59 -13.65 4.61
N ARG A 39 0.79 -13.06 3.69
CA ARG A 39 -0.67 -13.02 3.84
C ARG A 39 -1.32 -14.39 3.80
N LYS A 40 -0.80 -15.31 2.97
CA LYS A 40 -1.34 -16.67 2.85
C LYS A 40 -1.01 -17.54 4.07
N GLN A 41 0.12 -17.28 4.72
CA GLN A 41 0.62 -18.08 5.83
C GLN A 41 -0.17 -17.88 7.14
N ASP A 42 -0.86 -16.75 7.33
CA ASP A 42 -1.58 -16.44 8.57
C ASP A 42 -3.01 -15.99 8.28
N GLU A 43 -3.99 -16.61 8.94
CA GLU A 43 -5.39 -16.22 8.91
C GLU A 43 -5.61 -14.78 9.40
N GLN A 44 -4.79 -14.29 10.34
CA GLN A 44 -4.88 -12.92 10.83
C GLN A 44 -4.51 -11.91 9.73
N TYR A 45 -3.55 -12.23 8.86
CA TYR A 45 -3.18 -11.39 7.73
C TYR A 45 -4.19 -11.44 6.59
N GLN A 46 -5.03 -12.48 6.48
CA GLN A 46 -6.09 -12.56 5.46
C GLN A 46 -7.14 -11.44 5.59
N GLN A 47 -7.27 -10.86 6.78
CA GLN A 47 -8.13 -9.69 7.00
C GLN A 47 -7.68 -8.45 6.21
N LEU A 48 -6.40 -8.41 5.78
CA LEU A 48 -5.88 -7.35 4.91
C LEU A 48 -6.15 -7.69 3.45
N TYR A 49 -6.75 -6.76 2.71
CA TYR A 49 -6.94 -6.92 1.28
C TYR A 49 -5.60 -7.05 0.54
N SER A 50 -5.56 -7.92 -0.48
CA SER A 50 -4.41 -8.10 -1.38
C SER A 50 -3.78 -6.78 -1.83
N GLN A 51 -4.62 -5.81 -2.17
CA GLN A 51 -4.17 -4.49 -2.64
C GLN A 51 -3.42 -3.71 -1.56
N VAL A 52 -3.87 -3.81 -0.30
CA VAL A 52 -3.23 -3.12 0.84
C VAL A 52 -1.84 -3.71 1.07
N VAL A 53 -1.72 -5.04 1.02
CA VAL A 53 -0.46 -5.76 1.20
C VAL A 53 0.56 -5.39 0.11
N GLN A 54 0.11 -5.32 -1.15
CA GLN A 54 0.96 -4.90 -2.27
C GLN A 54 1.40 -3.43 -2.14
N GLN A 55 0.52 -2.53 -1.70
CA GLN A 55 0.89 -1.13 -1.46
C GLN A 55 1.92 -0.98 -0.34
N ILE A 56 1.90 -1.83 0.69
CA ILE A 56 2.92 -1.83 1.74
C ILE A 56 4.29 -2.16 1.14
N ALA A 57 4.35 -3.18 0.28
CA ALA A 57 5.57 -3.56 -0.43
C ALA A 57 6.08 -2.44 -1.33
N ASP A 58 5.19 -1.78 -2.08
CA ASP A 58 5.54 -0.66 -2.95
C ASP A 58 6.12 0.52 -2.19
N ARG A 59 5.50 0.89 -1.06
CA ARG A 59 6.02 1.97 -0.21
C ARG A 59 7.39 1.66 0.36
N TYR A 60 7.65 0.41 0.74
CA TYR A 60 8.98 0.01 1.18
C TYR A 60 9.99 0.13 0.03
N TYR A 61 9.66 -0.40 -1.14
CA TYR A 61 10.49 -0.35 -2.33
C TYR A 61 10.85 1.10 -2.72
N GLU A 62 9.86 1.99 -2.77
CA GLU A 62 10.08 3.41 -3.06
C GLU A 62 10.96 4.10 -2.02
N ALA A 63 10.72 3.84 -0.73
CA ALA A 63 11.54 4.41 0.34
C ALA A 63 13.00 3.95 0.25
N ARG A 64 13.21 2.67 -0.08
CA ARG A 64 14.55 2.11 -0.31
C ARG A 64 15.20 2.69 -1.58
N LYS A 65 14.43 2.82 -2.66
CA LYS A 65 14.91 3.43 -3.92
C LYS A 65 15.38 4.87 -3.67
N ARG A 66 14.58 5.68 -2.98
CA ARG A 66 14.96 7.05 -2.59
C ARG A 66 16.19 7.11 -1.70
N PHE A 67 16.41 6.10 -0.86
CA PHE A 67 17.65 5.99 -0.09
C PHE A 67 18.86 5.74 -1.00
N PHE A 68 18.76 4.82 -1.95
CA PHE A 68 19.83 4.57 -2.93
C PHE A 68 20.08 5.78 -3.85
N GLU A 69 19.06 6.58 -4.14
CA GLU A 69 19.17 7.85 -4.87
C GLU A 69 19.75 9.00 -4.02
N GLY A 70 20.03 8.79 -2.73
CA GLY A 70 20.55 9.81 -1.82
C GLY A 70 19.53 10.87 -1.39
N LEU A 71 18.25 10.71 -1.78
CA LEU A 71 17.17 11.66 -1.51
C LEU A 71 16.61 11.52 -0.08
N SER A 72 16.85 10.40 0.59
CA SER A 72 16.30 10.14 1.92
C SER A 72 17.16 9.19 2.75
N ARG A 73 16.93 9.14 4.07
CA ARG A 73 17.57 8.19 4.97
C ARG A 73 16.99 6.79 4.79
N PHE A 74 17.77 5.77 5.17
CA PHE A 74 17.35 4.38 5.09
C PHE A 74 16.00 4.15 5.81
N PRO A 75 15.06 3.37 5.22
CA PRO A 75 13.78 3.11 5.83
C PRO A 75 13.91 2.51 7.24
N LYS A 76 13.30 3.17 8.22
CA LYS A 76 13.30 2.72 9.63
C LYS A 76 12.14 1.77 9.89
N GLU A 77 12.33 0.90 10.89
CA GLU A 77 11.27 0.06 11.44
C GLU A 77 10.03 0.89 11.83
N LYS A 78 8.85 0.35 11.56
CA LYS A 78 7.58 0.99 11.85
C LYS A 78 7.01 0.45 13.15
N LYS A 79 6.76 1.37 14.08
CA LYS A 79 6.04 1.07 15.32
C LYS A 79 4.54 1.14 15.05
N PRO A 80 3.71 0.22 15.57
CA PRO A 80 2.27 0.19 15.33
C PRO A 80 1.53 1.50 15.61
N HIS A 81 1.96 2.24 16.64
CA HIS A 81 1.37 3.52 17.04
C HIS A 81 1.87 4.72 16.22
N LYS A 82 2.75 4.53 15.24
CA LYS A 82 3.26 5.60 14.34
C LYS A 82 2.84 5.41 12.89
N TRP A 83 2.12 4.33 12.58
CA TRP A 83 1.79 3.94 11.22
C TRP A 83 0.31 4.18 10.93
N TYR A 84 -0.04 5.44 10.71
CA TYR A 84 -1.40 5.88 10.41
C TYR A 84 -1.71 6.00 8.92
N SER A 85 -0.74 5.71 8.03
CA SER A 85 -0.84 6.08 6.61
C SER A 85 -1.27 4.96 5.67
N LEU A 86 -1.78 3.83 6.16
CA LEU A 86 -2.39 2.82 5.28
C LEU A 86 -3.66 3.40 4.66
N VAL A 87 -3.51 3.86 3.42
CA VAL A 87 -4.63 4.23 2.58
C VAL A 87 -5.27 2.91 2.18
N TYR A 88 -6.38 2.57 2.83
CA TYR A 88 -7.29 1.58 2.26
C TYR A 88 -7.68 2.10 0.88
N PRO A 89 -7.69 1.25 -0.17
CA PRO A 89 -8.35 1.63 -1.40
C PRO A 89 -9.80 1.94 -1.03
N GLN A 90 -10.14 3.22 -0.92
CA GLN A 90 -11.53 3.60 -0.97
C GLN A 90 -11.99 3.13 -2.33
N SER A 91 -12.88 2.13 -2.36
CA SER A 91 -13.73 1.95 -3.52
C SER A 91 -14.26 3.35 -3.83
N GLY A 92 -13.81 3.93 -4.94
CA GLY A 92 -14.23 5.26 -5.32
C GLY A 92 -15.75 5.34 -5.31
N TRP A 93 -16.28 6.56 -5.17
CA TRP A 93 -17.71 6.80 -5.25
C TRP A 93 -18.27 6.15 -6.52
N LYS A 94 -19.18 5.18 -6.36
CA LYS A 94 -19.95 4.64 -7.47
C LYS A 94 -21.12 5.58 -7.71
N ILE A 95 -21.29 6.03 -8.95
CA ILE A 95 -22.51 6.75 -9.36
C ILE A 95 -23.63 5.71 -9.35
N LEU A 96 -24.44 5.69 -8.28
CA LEU A 96 -25.57 4.76 -8.11
C LEU A 96 -26.78 5.11 -8.99
N GLY A 97 -26.76 6.29 -9.62
CA GLY A 97 -27.75 6.72 -10.58
C GLY A 97 -27.55 8.19 -10.96
N VAL A 98 -27.82 8.51 -12.23
CA VAL A 98 -27.91 9.90 -12.70
C VAL A 98 -29.38 10.29 -12.64
N ARG A 99 -29.74 11.28 -11.82
CA ARG A 99 -31.07 11.91 -11.89
C ARG A 99 -31.01 12.98 -12.97
N GLU A 100 -31.79 12.82 -14.05
CA GLU A 100 -32.03 13.89 -15.01
C GLU A 100 -32.79 15.02 -14.31
N ILE A 101 -32.10 16.15 -14.11
CA ILE A 101 -32.73 17.38 -13.62
C ILE A 101 -33.54 17.95 -14.78
N ARG A 102 -34.86 17.76 -14.78
CA ARG A 102 -35.76 18.41 -15.74
C ARG A 102 -35.76 19.91 -15.49
N THR A 103 -34.96 20.65 -16.26
CA THR A 103 -35.05 22.12 -16.36
C THR A 103 -36.32 22.47 -17.13
N LYS A 104 -37.46 22.56 -16.45
CA LYS A 104 -38.66 23.20 -17.04
C LYS A 104 -38.42 24.71 -17.08
N SER A 105 -37.82 25.20 -18.17
CA SER A 105 -37.87 26.62 -18.50
C SER A 105 -39.34 27.00 -18.75
N LYS A 106 -39.97 27.71 -17.79
CA LYS A 106 -41.23 28.41 -18.05
C LYS A 106 -40.92 29.57 -19.00
N MET A 107 -41.13 29.37 -20.30
CA MET A 107 -41.30 30.49 -21.23
C MET A 107 -42.66 31.12 -20.96
N LEU A 108 -42.66 32.37 -20.49
CA LEU A 108 -43.85 33.22 -20.44
C LEU A 108 -44.11 33.80 -21.84
N PRO A 109 -45.31 33.69 -22.41
CA PRO A 109 -45.64 34.38 -23.66
C PRO A 109 -45.76 35.89 -23.42
N ARG A 110 -45.33 36.68 -24.41
CA ARG A 110 -45.51 38.13 -24.47
C ARG A 110 -46.91 38.48 -24.96
#